data_AF-A0A920R6T0-F1
#
_entry.id   AF-A0A920R6T0-F1
#
_cell.length_a   1.000
_cell.length_b   1.000
_cell.length_c   1.000
_cell.angle_alpha   90.00
_cell.angle_beta   90.00
_cell.angle_gamma   90.00
#
_symmetry.space_group_name_H-M   'P 1'
#
loop_
_entity.id
_entity.type
_entity.pdbx_description
1 polymer ?
#
loop_
_entity_poly.entity_id
_entity_poly.type
_entity_poly.pdbx_seq_one_letter_code
_entity_poly.pdbx_strand_id
1 'polypeptide(L)'
;MQVDEYLTDVFTDEAITFIDHHADDPFFLYLSHTTPHTPLQATKQYLDRYGHIRNMATRVYAAMVSSLDDSVGRVVQKLKDIGQYENTIIAFLSDNGCAGYIDNACSNGELAGFKRYHQEGGIRIPFILSWPTELKGNRVLDTPVISLDLFGTFTAAAGQMVETEDTVNLLPYLKGEEEGNPHDFLYWRSGATMVIRDERWKLIKFKLSDFDDDAIDTTGRLTPPAGGWHADAPLGHKLVLYDLANDSGETTNLAGQHPDIIARLEAEYAQWNAQLPPASEAILPGLRSIQTEIDGSNVQLIF
;
A
#
# COMPACT_ATOMS: atom_id res chain seq x y z
N MET A 1 2.20 18.55 22.29
CA MET A 1 3.19 19.47 21.70
C MET A 1 2.53 20.07 20.46
N GLN A 2 2.53 21.39 20.31
CA GLN A 2 2.10 22.06 19.09
C GLN A 2 3.37 22.38 18.29
N VAL A 3 3.35 22.07 17.00
CA VAL A 3 4.49 22.27 16.10
C VAL A 3 4.03 23.25 15.01
N ASP A 4 4.71 24.40 14.93
CA ASP A 4 4.39 25.46 13.96
C ASP A 4 5.21 25.33 12.65
N GLU A 5 6.20 24.43 12.65
CA GLU A 5 7.07 24.13 11.51
C GLU A 5 6.41 23.12 10.55
N TYR A 6 6.93 23.04 9.32
CA TYR A 6 6.41 22.11 8.34
C TYR A 6 6.77 20.67 8.74
N LEU A 7 5.75 19.83 8.96
CA LEU A 7 5.95 18.53 9.61
C LEU A 7 6.89 17.57 8.86
N THR A 8 6.95 17.66 7.52
CA THR A 8 7.94 16.91 6.73
C THR A 8 9.36 17.27 7.16
N ASP A 9 9.66 18.57 7.33
CA ASP A 9 10.98 19.05 7.71
C ASP A 9 11.31 18.62 9.15
N VAL A 10 10.36 18.75 10.09
CA VAL A 10 10.53 18.33 11.49
C VAL A 10 10.86 16.84 11.60
N PHE A 11 10.12 15.97 10.90
CA PHE A 11 10.41 14.54 10.90
C PHE A 11 11.78 14.22 10.28
N THR A 12 12.18 14.98 9.26
CA THR A 12 13.50 14.83 8.63
C THR A 12 14.61 15.21 9.61
N ASP A 13 14.44 16.32 10.33
CA ASP A 13 15.44 16.84 11.27
C ASP A 13 15.62 15.92 12.48
N GLU A 14 14.51 15.36 12.99
CA GLU A 14 14.54 14.35 14.05
C GLU A 14 15.19 13.04 13.56
N ALA A 15 14.91 12.60 12.34
CA ALA A 15 15.56 11.44 11.74
C ALA A 15 17.08 11.63 11.60
N ILE A 16 17.52 12.79 11.12
CA ILE A 16 18.94 13.14 11.00
C ILE A 16 19.60 13.19 12.38
N THR A 17 18.93 13.78 13.38
CA THR A 17 19.41 13.85 14.76
C THR A 17 19.55 12.45 15.37
N PHE A 18 18.58 11.57 15.13
CA PHE A 18 18.66 10.17 15.55
C PHE A 18 19.85 9.45 14.91
N ILE A 19 20.03 9.58 13.59
CA ILE A 19 21.17 8.98 12.87
C ILE A 19 22.50 9.49 13.43
N ASP A 20 22.58 10.79 13.74
CA ASP A 20 23.77 11.38 14.36
C ASP A 20 24.12 10.77 15.72
N HIS A 21 23.13 10.59 16.59
CA HIS A 21 23.33 10.01 17.92
C HIS A 21 23.70 8.52 17.88
N HIS A 22 23.42 7.84 16.78
CA HIS A 22 23.67 6.40 16.60
C HIS A 22 24.70 6.12 15.51
N ALA A 23 25.56 7.07 15.17
CA ALA A 23 26.54 6.92 14.09
C ALA A 23 27.52 5.73 14.28
N ASP A 24 27.73 5.31 15.53
CA ASP A 24 28.65 4.21 15.90
C ASP A 24 27.94 2.89 16.26
N ASP A 25 26.60 2.85 16.26
CA ASP A 25 25.79 1.68 16.64
C ASP A 25 24.86 1.24 15.49
N PRO A 26 24.52 -0.07 15.36
CA PRO A 26 23.44 -0.49 14.49
C PRO A 26 22.12 0.15 14.93
N PHE A 27 21.36 0.71 13.99
CA PHE A 27 20.07 1.35 14.27
C PHE A 27 18.96 0.85 13.36
N PHE A 28 17.72 0.98 13.83
CA PHE A 28 16.51 0.85 13.03
C PHE A 28 15.70 2.14 13.14
N LEU A 29 15.42 2.76 11.99
CA LEU A 29 14.63 3.98 11.91
C LEU A 29 13.39 3.74 11.05
N TYR A 30 12.22 3.90 11.67
CA TYR A 30 10.95 3.95 10.94
C TYR A 30 10.49 5.40 10.79
N LEU A 31 10.80 5.99 9.63
CA LEU A 31 10.45 7.37 9.30
C LEU A 31 9.13 7.42 8.51
N SER A 32 8.01 7.46 9.23
CA SER A 32 6.66 7.52 8.64
C SER A 32 6.21 8.95 8.40
N HIS A 33 6.60 9.53 7.27
CA HIS A 33 6.10 10.85 6.86
C HIS A 33 4.57 10.86 6.72
N THR A 34 3.94 11.98 7.11
CA THR A 34 2.51 12.21 6.86
C THR A 34 2.24 12.69 5.44
N THR A 35 3.23 13.32 4.80
CA THR A 35 3.18 13.71 3.40
C THR A 35 3.11 12.48 2.48
N PRO A 36 2.29 12.47 1.41
CA PRO A 36 1.49 13.58 0.89
C PRO A 36 0.00 13.53 1.30
N HIS A 37 -0.33 12.99 2.48
CA HIS A 37 -1.72 12.87 2.95
C HIS A 37 -2.38 14.24 3.18
N THR A 38 -3.71 14.30 3.03
CA THR A 38 -4.51 15.49 3.37
C THR A 38 -4.39 15.87 4.85
N PRO A 39 -4.56 17.15 5.23
CA PRO A 39 -4.87 18.30 4.37
C PRO A 39 -3.71 18.66 3.42
N LEU A 40 -4.05 19.10 2.20
CA LEU A 40 -3.03 19.48 1.21
C LEU A 40 -2.35 20.77 1.65
N GLN A 41 -1.09 20.67 2.08
CA GLN A 41 -0.31 21.77 2.64
C GLN A 41 1.14 21.65 2.19
N ALA A 42 1.68 22.74 1.65
CA ALA A 42 3.09 22.85 1.29
C ALA A 42 3.59 24.27 1.58
N THR A 43 4.87 24.39 1.91
CA THR A 43 5.51 25.70 2.12
C THR A 43 5.72 26.43 0.78
N LYS A 44 5.88 27.75 0.85
CA LYS A 44 6.07 28.59 -0.34
C LYS A 44 7.25 28.13 -1.20
N GLN A 45 8.35 27.72 -0.58
CA GLN A 45 9.54 27.24 -1.29
C GLN A 45 9.27 26.06 -2.23
N TYR A 46 8.35 25.15 -1.87
CA TYR A 46 7.98 24.02 -2.71
C TYR A 46 6.89 24.41 -3.71
N LEU A 47 5.93 25.25 -3.30
CA LEU A 47 4.88 25.76 -4.21
C LEU A 47 5.45 26.54 -5.39
N ASP A 48 6.50 27.34 -5.17
CA ASP A 48 7.15 28.14 -6.20
C ASP A 48 7.76 27.25 -7.31
N ARG A 49 8.18 26.01 -7.00
CA ARG A 49 8.71 25.04 -7.99
C ARG A 49 7.64 24.64 -9.03
N TYR A 50 6.37 24.72 -8.66
CA TYR A 50 5.24 24.23 -9.46
C TYR A 50 4.28 25.35 -9.89
N GLY A 51 4.75 26.60 -9.97
CA GLY A 51 3.94 27.76 -10.37
C GLY A 51 3.23 27.62 -11.73
N HIS A 52 3.69 26.73 -12.59
CA HIS A 52 3.11 26.40 -13.89
C HIS A 52 1.83 25.52 -13.82
N ILE A 53 1.64 24.76 -12.73
CA ILE A 53 0.47 23.87 -12.56
C ILE A 53 -0.73 24.70 -12.14
N ARG A 54 -1.77 24.82 -12.99
CA ARG A 54 -2.92 25.70 -12.71
C ARG A 54 -3.88 25.17 -11.64
N ASN A 55 -4.15 23.87 -11.63
CA ASN A 55 -4.98 23.27 -10.58
C ASN A 55 -4.21 23.35 -9.25
N MET A 56 -4.82 23.97 -8.23
CA MET A 56 -4.15 24.22 -6.96
C MET A 56 -3.92 22.93 -6.17
N ALA A 57 -4.88 21.99 -6.16
CA ALA A 57 -4.71 20.72 -5.47
C ALA A 57 -3.52 19.92 -6.05
N THR A 58 -3.44 19.81 -7.38
CA THR A 58 -2.31 19.19 -8.07
C THR A 58 -0.99 19.91 -7.79
N ARG A 59 -0.99 21.26 -7.78
CA ARG A 59 0.20 22.06 -7.47
C ARG A 59 0.70 21.79 -6.05
N VAL A 60 -0.19 21.79 -5.07
CA VAL A 60 0.16 21.53 -3.67
C VAL A 60 0.62 20.08 -3.50
N TYR A 61 -0.04 19.11 -4.12
CA TYR A 61 0.37 17.70 -4.06
C TYR A 61 1.76 17.48 -4.65
N ALA A 62 2.05 18.07 -5.83
CA ALA A 62 3.39 18.01 -6.43
C ALA A 62 4.46 18.64 -5.51
N ALA A 63 4.12 19.77 -4.86
CA ALA A 63 4.98 20.41 -3.88
C ALA A 63 5.25 19.53 -2.64
N MET A 64 4.22 18.84 -2.14
CA MET A 64 4.33 17.88 -1.04
C MET A 64 5.24 16.70 -1.42
N VAL A 65 5.05 16.10 -2.60
CA VAL A 65 5.90 15.00 -3.08
C VAL A 65 7.35 15.45 -3.25
N SER A 66 7.60 16.64 -3.80
CA SER A 66 8.95 17.25 -3.82
C SER A 66 9.56 17.39 -2.43
N SER A 67 8.77 17.77 -1.42
CA SER A 67 9.28 17.88 -0.05
C SER A 67 9.68 16.54 0.55
N LEU A 68 8.97 15.47 0.20
CA LEU A 68 9.30 14.11 0.61
C LEU A 68 10.58 13.64 -0.10
N ASP A 69 10.72 13.92 -1.38
CA ASP A 69 11.93 13.61 -2.16
C ASP A 69 13.17 14.32 -1.58
N ASP A 70 13.08 15.62 -1.32
CA ASP A 70 14.15 16.39 -0.66
C ASP A 70 14.46 15.84 0.73
N SER A 71 13.45 15.44 1.53
CA SER A 71 13.64 14.78 2.84
C SER A 71 14.47 13.50 2.72
N VAL A 72 14.07 12.59 1.81
CA VAL A 72 14.80 11.35 1.55
C VAL A 72 16.24 11.66 1.12
N GLY A 73 16.42 12.65 0.24
CA GLY A 73 17.73 13.14 -0.17
C GLY A 73 18.60 13.60 0.99
N ARG A 74 18.04 14.34 1.95
CA ARG A 74 18.73 14.81 3.16
C ARG A 74 19.15 13.65 4.08
N VAL A 75 18.28 12.66 4.29
CA VAL A 75 18.61 11.45 5.08
C VAL A 75 19.72 10.65 4.40
N VAL A 76 19.63 10.43 3.09
CA VAL A 76 20.67 9.73 2.31
C VAL A 76 21.99 10.50 2.37
N GLN A 77 21.97 11.82 2.21
CA GLN A 77 23.17 12.65 2.30
C GLN A 77 23.78 12.55 3.70
N LYS A 78 22.96 12.55 4.75
CA LYS A 78 23.43 12.39 6.12
C LYS A 78 24.19 11.08 6.31
N LEU A 79 23.62 9.97 5.84
CA LEU A 79 24.27 8.65 5.89
C LEU A 79 25.61 8.63 5.13
N LYS A 80 25.70 9.35 4.00
CA LYS A 80 26.94 9.48 3.23
C LYS A 80 28.00 10.29 3.98
N ASP A 81 27.60 11.41 4.58
CA ASP A 81 28.50 12.31 5.30
C ASP A 81 29.18 11.63 6.49
N ILE A 82 28.47 10.71 7.16
CA ILE A 82 29.01 9.92 8.28
C ILE A 82 29.58 8.56 7.85
N GLY A 83 29.62 8.26 6.54
CA GLY A 83 30.19 7.02 6.00
C GLY A 83 29.36 5.75 6.23
N GLN A 84 28.09 5.86 6.65
CA GLN A 84 27.20 4.73 6.94
C GLN A 84 26.32 4.30 5.75
N TYR A 85 26.28 5.10 4.67
CA TYR A 85 25.41 4.83 3.51
C TYR A 85 25.61 3.45 2.88
N GLU A 86 26.86 3.02 2.71
CA GLU A 86 27.17 1.75 2.04
C GLU A 86 26.67 0.52 2.82
N ASN A 87 26.58 0.62 4.15
CA ASN A 87 26.14 -0.43 5.07
C ASN A 87 24.71 -0.22 5.61
N THR A 88 23.91 0.63 4.96
CA THR A 88 22.52 0.88 5.36
C THR A 88 21.55 0.31 4.33
N ILE A 89 20.57 -0.45 4.80
CA ILE A 89 19.40 -0.81 4.00
C ILE A 89 18.38 0.32 4.10
N ILE A 90 17.97 0.86 2.95
CA ILE A 90 16.91 1.85 2.85
C ILE A 90 15.74 1.22 2.09
N ALA A 91 14.59 1.11 2.74
CA ALA A 91 13.33 0.77 2.10
C ALA A 91 12.46 2.03 1.99
N PHE A 92 12.02 2.35 0.77
CA PHE A 92 11.06 3.41 0.50
C PHE A 92 9.80 2.80 -0.08
N LEU A 93 8.65 3.06 0.56
CA LEU A 93 7.36 2.53 0.15
C LEU A 93 6.21 3.44 0.59
N SER A 94 5.05 3.27 -0.03
CA SER A 94 3.79 3.90 0.39
C SER A 94 2.97 2.96 1.28
N ASP A 95 2.07 3.48 2.11
CA ASP A 95 1.16 2.66 2.93
C ASP A 95 -0.09 2.18 2.15
N ASN A 96 -0.44 2.88 1.07
CA ASN A 96 -1.52 2.56 0.11
C ASN A 96 -1.32 3.35 -1.19
N GLY A 97 -2.16 3.08 -2.20
CA GLY A 97 -2.21 3.87 -3.43
C GLY A 97 -2.84 5.26 -3.27
N CYS A 98 -2.91 6.01 -4.38
CA CYS A 98 -3.39 7.38 -4.43
C CYS A 98 -4.81 7.53 -3.85
N ALA A 99 -5.05 8.62 -3.11
CA ALA A 99 -6.38 8.95 -2.60
C ALA A 99 -7.28 9.57 -3.69
N GLY A 100 -8.16 8.79 -4.33
CA GLY A 100 -9.02 9.28 -5.42
C GLY A 100 -9.95 10.47 -5.06
N TYR A 101 -10.13 10.77 -3.78
CA TYR A 101 -10.97 11.88 -3.28
C TYR A 101 -10.25 13.24 -3.16
N ILE A 102 -9.00 13.38 -3.64
CA ILE A 102 -8.23 14.64 -3.54
C ILE A 102 -8.20 15.46 -4.84
N ASP A 103 -9.34 15.59 -5.53
CA ASP A 103 -9.47 16.36 -6.78
C ASP A 103 -8.46 15.93 -7.86
N ASN A 104 -8.26 14.61 -8.00
CA ASN A 104 -7.31 14.01 -8.95
C ASN A 104 -5.87 14.58 -8.86
N ALA A 105 -5.46 15.05 -7.68
CA ALA A 105 -4.14 15.63 -7.46
C ALA A 105 -3.01 14.58 -7.47
N CYS A 106 -3.33 13.31 -7.27
CA CYS A 106 -2.40 12.18 -7.32
C CYS A 106 -2.76 11.19 -8.43
N SER A 107 -1.86 10.23 -8.72
CA SER A 107 -2.03 9.26 -9.79
C SER A 107 -1.57 7.88 -9.37
N ASN A 108 -2.28 6.85 -9.83
CA ASN A 108 -1.86 5.44 -9.80
C ASN A 108 -1.37 4.95 -11.17
N GLY A 109 -1.07 5.87 -12.10
CA GLY A 109 -0.79 5.53 -13.50
C GLY A 109 -2.00 4.90 -14.18
N GLU A 110 -1.79 3.76 -14.82
CA GLU A 110 -2.81 3.00 -15.55
C GLU A 110 -3.62 2.03 -14.66
N LEU A 111 -3.27 1.93 -13.37
CA LEU A 111 -3.89 0.98 -12.45
C LEU A 111 -5.29 1.45 -12.02
N ALA A 112 -6.24 0.52 -11.95
CA ALA A 112 -7.59 0.83 -11.51
C ALA A 112 -7.70 1.03 -10.00
N GLY A 113 -8.69 1.84 -9.61
CA GLY A 113 -8.98 2.09 -8.20
C GLY A 113 -7.96 2.98 -7.51
N PHE A 114 -8.19 3.17 -6.22
CA PHE A 114 -7.52 4.16 -5.38
C PHE A 114 -7.41 3.62 -3.94
N LYS A 115 -6.81 4.39 -3.03
CA LYS A 115 -6.94 4.16 -1.58
C LYS A 115 -8.38 3.77 -1.23
N ARG A 116 -8.54 2.72 -0.39
CA ARG A 116 -9.81 2.05 0.01
C ARG A 116 -10.26 0.91 -0.90
N TYR A 117 -9.71 0.82 -2.10
CA TYR A 117 -10.04 -0.20 -3.09
C TYR A 117 -8.98 -1.30 -3.05
N HIS A 118 -9.37 -2.53 -3.37
CA HIS A 118 -8.42 -3.66 -3.49
C HIS A 118 -7.98 -3.91 -4.93
N GLN A 119 -8.48 -3.12 -5.87
CA GLN A 119 -7.88 -2.97 -7.20
C GLN A 119 -6.40 -2.56 -7.10
N GLU A 120 -5.60 -2.82 -8.14
CA GLU A 120 -4.15 -2.61 -8.16
C GLU A 120 -3.77 -1.18 -7.77
N GLY A 121 -4.51 -0.16 -8.20
CA GLY A 121 -4.25 1.24 -7.82
C GLY A 121 -4.51 1.55 -6.33
N GLY A 122 -5.15 0.65 -5.57
CA GLY A 122 -5.30 0.79 -4.12
C GLY A 122 -4.19 0.11 -3.32
N ILE A 123 -3.61 -0.98 -3.84
CA ILE A 123 -2.71 -1.89 -3.10
C ILE A 123 -1.30 -2.03 -3.70
N ARG A 124 -1.11 -1.77 -5.00
CA ARG A 124 0.18 -1.79 -5.68
C ARG A 124 0.82 -0.42 -5.52
N ILE A 125 1.93 -0.40 -4.81
CA ILE A 125 2.61 0.82 -4.36
C ILE A 125 4.02 0.93 -4.98
N PRO A 126 4.63 2.13 -4.97
CA PRO A 126 6.08 2.24 -5.09
C PRO A 126 6.74 1.45 -3.95
N PHE A 127 7.75 0.65 -4.30
CA PHE A 127 8.54 -0.12 -3.34
C PHE A 127 9.98 -0.19 -3.86
N ILE A 128 10.91 0.46 -3.16
CA ILE A 128 12.33 0.53 -3.52
C ILE A 128 13.15 0.04 -2.33
N LEU A 129 14.11 -0.84 -2.59
CA LEU A 129 15.12 -1.24 -1.63
C LEU A 129 16.51 -0.85 -2.14
N SER A 130 17.32 -0.23 -1.30
CA SER A 130 18.71 0.13 -1.59
C SER A 130 19.61 -0.38 -0.48
N TRP A 131 20.65 -1.14 -0.85
CA TRP A 131 21.74 -1.52 0.04
C TRP A 131 23.03 -1.60 -0.78
N PRO A 132 23.80 -0.51 -0.85
CA PRO A 132 24.86 -0.37 -1.86
C PRO A 132 25.93 -1.48 -1.85
N THR A 133 26.31 -1.97 -0.65
CA THR A 133 27.32 -3.04 -0.54
C THR A 133 26.81 -4.41 -0.97
N GLU A 134 25.51 -4.69 -0.81
CA GLU A 134 24.95 -6.04 -0.97
C GLU A 134 24.09 -6.20 -2.23
N LEU A 135 23.50 -5.13 -2.75
CA LEU A 135 22.57 -5.16 -3.87
C LEU A 135 23.13 -4.41 -5.07
N LYS A 136 23.13 -5.09 -6.23
CA LYS A 136 23.42 -4.44 -7.50
C LYS A 136 22.28 -3.46 -7.83
N GLY A 137 22.61 -2.18 -7.96
CA GLY A 137 21.64 -1.15 -8.37
C GLY A 137 20.99 -1.44 -9.73
N ASN A 138 19.87 -0.76 -10.01
CA ASN A 138 19.09 -0.88 -11.26
C ASN A 138 18.53 -2.28 -11.55
N ARG A 139 18.38 -3.14 -10.53
CA ARG A 139 17.61 -4.38 -10.66
C ARG A 139 16.13 -4.11 -10.41
N VAL A 140 15.28 -4.76 -11.20
CA VAL A 140 13.84 -4.85 -10.95
C VAL A 140 13.51 -6.30 -10.59
N LEU A 141 12.75 -6.49 -9.52
CA LEU A 141 12.11 -7.77 -9.20
C LEU A 141 10.65 -7.64 -9.62
N ASP A 142 10.29 -8.25 -10.75
CA ASP A 142 8.96 -8.10 -11.38
C ASP A 142 7.90 -9.04 -10.78
N THR A 143 8.28 -9.90 -9.83
CA THR A 143 7.35 -10.78 -9.10
C THR A 143 6.68 -10.03 -7.93
N PRO A 144 5.43 -10.36 -7.59
CA PRO A 144 4.75 -9.74 -6.46
C PRO A 144 5.48 -9.95 -5.13
N VAL A 145 5.60 -8.88 -4.35
CA VAL A 145 6.09 -8.88 -2.96
C VAL A 145 5.16 -8.03 -2.12
N ILE A 146 5.22 -8.19 -0.80
CA ILE A 146 4.38 -7.44 0.15
C ILE A 146 5.23 -6.69 1.18
N SER A 147 4.70 -5.62 1.75
CA SER A 147 5.41 -4.84 2.79
C SER A 147 5.78 -5.67 4.02
N LEU A 148 5.06 -6.77 4.28
CA LEU A 148 5.37 -7.71 5.37
C LEU A 148 6.71 -8.44 5.15
N ASP A 149 7.18 -8.56 3.91
CA ASP A 149 8.48 -9.15 3.58
C ASP A 149 9.66 -8.34 4.13
N LEU A 150 9.45 -7.05 4.43
CA LEU A 150 10.48 -6.23 5.08
C LEU A 150 10.88 -6.79 6.45
N PHE A 151 9.97 -7.44 7.18
CA PHE A 151 10.28 -8.00 8.49
C PHE A 151 11.29 -9.15 8.39
N GLY A 152 11.01 -10.16 7.57
CA GLY A 152 11.91 -11.28 7.29
C GLY A 152 13.21 -10.81 6.64
N THR A 153 13.13 -9.87 5.69
CA THR A 153 14.30 -9.29 5.00
C THR A 153 15.22 -8.54 5.96
N PHE A 154 14.69 -7.68 6.83
CA PHE A 154 15.50 -6.90 7.77
C PHE A 154 16.09 -7.76 8.90
N THR A 155 15.32 -8.72 9.41
CA THR A 155 15.83 -9.64 10.44
C THR A 155 16.93 -10.54 9.87
N ALA A 156 16.76 -11.04 8.64
CA ALA A 156 17.80 -11.77 7.92
C ALA A 156 19.08 -10.92 7.74
N ALA A 157 18.94 -9.65 7.34
CA ALA A 157 20.06 -8.74 7.22
C ALA A 157 20.76 -8.45 8.57
N ALA A 158 20.01 -8.46 9.67
CA ALA A 158 20.55 -8.34 11.02
C ALA A 158 21.24 -9.63 11.53
N GLY A 159 21.31 -10.68 10.69
CA GLY A 159 22.06 -11.91 10.94
C GLY A 159 21.19 -13.13 11.25
N GLN A 160 19.89 -12.97 11.51
CA GLN A 160 18.98 -14.08 11.74
C GLN A 160 17.56 -13.74 11.28
N MET A 161 17.09 -14.43 10.25
CA MET A 161 15.71 -14.32 9.80
C MET A 161 14.75 -14.75 10.91
N VAL A 162 13.72 -13.94 11.14
CA VAL A 162 12.55 -14.34 11.92
C VAL A 162 11.47 -14.74 10.92
N GLU A 163 11.07 -16.01 10.97
CA GLU A 163 9.99 -16.54 10.16
C GLU A 163 8.63 -16.18 10.78
N THR A 164 7.70 -15.77 9.93
CA THR A 164 6.27 -15.61 10.23
C THR A 164 5.48 -16.18 9.06
N GLU A 165 4.17 -16.30 9.23
CA GLU A 165 3.28 -16.93 8.25
C GLU A 165 3.28 -16.23 6.88
N ASP A 166 3.48 -14.90 6.87
CA ASP A 166 3.36 -14.06 5.67
C ASP A 166 4.69 -13.51 5.13
N THR A 167 5.82 -13.64 5.85
CA THR A 167 7.07 -12.93 5.49
C THR A 167 8.06 -13.81 4.72
N VAL A 168 8.65 -13.26 3.66
CA VAL A 168 9.76 -13.88 2.93
C VAL A 168 11.01 -12.98 2.99
N ASN A 169 12.18 -13.60 3.01
CA ASN A 169 13.44 -12.87 2.83
C ASN A 169 13.68 -12.58 1.35
N LEU A 170 13.63 -11.30 0.97
CA LEU A 170 13.80 -10.88 -0.42
C LEU A 170 15.27 -10.80 -0.87
N LEU A 171 16.25 -10.90 0.03
CA LEU A 171 17.67 -10.73 -0.33
C LEU A 171 18.16 -11.73 -1.38
N PRO A 172 17.87 -13.05 -1.30
CA PRO A 172 18.30 -14.01 -2.32
C PRO A 172 17.74 -13.70 -3.71
N TYR A 173 16.46 -13.31 -3.80
CA TYR A 173 15.80 -12.88 -5.04
C TYR A 173 16.43 -11.61 -5.60
N LEU A 174 16.70 -10.61 -4.77
CA LEU A 174 17.32 -9.36 -5.17
C LEU A 174 18.81 -9.53 -5.57
N LYS A 175 19.51 -10.49 -4.96
CA LYS A 175 20.88 -10.87 -5.35
C LYS A 175 20.92 -11.75 -6.60
N GLY A 176 19.79 -12.38 -6.96
CA GLY A 176 19.67 -13.30 -8.09
C GLY A 176 20.24 -14.67 -7.80
N GLU A 177 20.25 -15.03 -6.53
CA GLU A 177 20.60 -16.35 -6.02
C GLU A 177 19.38 -17.27 -6.07
N GLU A 178 18.17 -16.68 -5.99
CA GLU A 178 16.89 -17.35 -6.19
C GLU A 178 16.12 -16.72 -7.35
N GLU A 179 15.37 -17.56 -8.07
CA GLU A 179 14.49 -17.21 -9.18
C GLU A 179 13.06 -17.66 -8.85
N GLY A 180 12.08 -17.07 -9.54
CA GLY A 180 10.67 -17.39 -9.35
C GLY A 180 9.96 -16.42 -8.42
N ASN A 181 8.74 -16.78 -8.02
CA ASN A 181 7.85 -15.93 -7.24
C ASN A 181 8.06 -16.19 -5.74
N PRO A 182 8.37 -15.17 -4.92
CA PRO A 182 8.48 -15.32 -3.47
C PRO A 182 7.18 -15.82 -2.81
N HIS A 183 6.03 -15.55 -3.43
CA HIS A 183 4.71 -15.89 -2.91
C HIS A 183 3.84 -16.57 -3.95
N ASP A 184 3.42 -17.82 -3.72
CA ASP A 184 2.47 -18.50 -4.61
C ASP A 184 1.12 -17.76 -4.69
N PHE A 185 0.66 -17.24 -3.55
CA PHE A 185 -0.58 -16.49 -3.41
C PHE A 185 -0.42 -15.32 -2.45
N LEU A 186 -1.15 -14.23 -2.74
CA LEU A 186 -1.31 -13.08 -1.87
C LEU A 186 -2.79 -12.88 -1.55
N TYR A 187 -3.09 -12.42 -0.33
CA TYR A 187 -4.44 -12.37 0.21
C TYR A 187 -4.77 -10.99 0.78
N TRP A 188 -6.01 -10.54 0.58
CA TRP A 188 -6.57 -9.41 1.33
C TRP A 188 -7.98 -9.75 1.82
N ARG A 189 -8.29 -9.30 3.03
CA ARG A 189 -9.59 -9.48 3.67
C ARG A 189 -10.02 -8.18 4.32
N SER A 190 -11.21 -7.69 3.96
CA SER A 190 -11.81 -6.55 4.64
C SER A 190 -13.33 -6.68 4.76
N GLY A 191 -13.78 -7.00 5.97
CA GLY A 191 -15.16 -7.40 6.22
C GLY A 191 -15.57 -8.57 5.33
N ALA A 192 -16.67 -8.41 4.60
CA ALA A 192 -17.16 -9.40 3.64
C ALA A 192 -16.42 -9.40 2.29
N THR A 193 -15.53 -8.43 2.05
CA THR A 193 -14.72 -8.37 0.81
C THR A 193 -13.50 -9.27 0.94
N MET A 194 -13.30 -10.14 -0.05
CA MET A 194 -12.15 -11.03 -0.14
C MET A 194 -11.39 -10.83 -1.45
N VAL A 195 -10.08 -10.99 -1.39
CA VAL A 195 -9.18 -10.88 -2.52
C VAL A 195 -8.13 -11.97 -2.40
N ILE A 196 -7.85 -12.63 -3.51
CA ILE A 196 -6.70 -13.51 -3.67
C ILE A 196 -6.07 -13.26 -5.02
N ARG A 197 -4.74 -13.31 -5.06
CA ARG A 197 -3.95 -13.17 -6.28
C ARG A 197 -2.89 -14.26 -6.32
N ASP A 198 -2.73 -14.90 -7.48
CA ASP A 198 -1.50 -15.62 -7.83
C ASP A 198 -0.65 -14.81 -8.82
N GLU A 199 0.37 -15.42 -9.43
CA GLU A 199 1.24 -14.74 -10.42
C GLU A 199 0.45 -14.01 -11.53
N ARG A 200 -0.67 -14.59 -11.99
CA ARG A 200 -1.43 -14.12 -13.15
C ARG A 200 -2.83 -13.63 -12.79
N TRP A 201 -3.55 -14.39 -11.98
CA TRP A 201 -4.97 -14.20 -11.75
C TRP A 201 -5.23 -13.48 -10.44
N LYS A 202 -6.16 -12.52 -10.48
CA LYS A 202 -6.65 -11.85 -9.27
C LYS A 202 -8.16 -11.96 -9.20
N LEU A 203 -8.63 -12.59 -8.13
CA LEU A 203 -10.05 -12.74 -7.81
C LEU A 203 -10.42 -11.73 -6.73
N ILE A 204 -11.50 -10.99 -6.93
CA ILE A 204 -12.09 -10.14 -5.91
C ILE A 204 -13.58 -10.49 -5.78
N LYS A 205 -14.06 -10.63 -4.54
CA LYS A 205 -15.48 -10.70 -4.21
C LYS A 205 -15.84 -9.50 -3.36
N PHE A 206 -16.50 -8.52 -3.97
CA PHE A 206 -17.01 -7.36 -3.27
C PHE A 206 -18.37 -7.67 -2.66
N LYS A 207 -18.64 -7.18 -1.44
CA LYS A 207 -19.98 -7.24 -0.85
C LYS A 207 -20.95 -6.40 -1.69
N LEU A 208 -22.07 -6.97 -2.15
CA LEU A 208 -23.14 -6.19 -2.76
C LEU A 208 -23.77 -5.28 -1.70
N SER A 209 -23.93 -3.99 -2.05
CA SER A 209 -24.41 -2.98 -1.12
C SER A 209 -25.90 -3.16 -0.85
N ASP A 210 -26.25 -3.20 0.44
CA ASP A 210 -27.61 -3.21 0.95
C ASP A 210 -28.13 -1.83 1.39
N PHE A 211 -27.34 -0.77 1.19
CA PHE A 211 -27.77 0.61 1.40
C PHE A 211 -27.91 1.36 0.06
N ASP A 212 -28.71 2.42 0.07
CA ASP A 212 -28.87 3.37 -1.03
C ASP A 212 -27.92 4.57 -0.89
N ASP A 213 -27.89 5.41 -1.93
CA ASP A 213 -27.02 6.59 -2.00
C ASP A 213 -27.30 7.62 -0.88
N ASP A 214 -28.51 7.61 -0.33
CA ASP A 214 -28.93 8.50 0.77
C ASP A 214 -28.21 8.17 2.10
N ALA A 215 -27.61 6.97 2.20
CA ALA A 215 -26.81 6.57 3.36
C ALA A 215 -25.40 7.18 3.37
N ILE A 216 -24.96 7.78 2.26
CA ILE A 216 -23.60 8.31 2.09
C ILE A 216 -23.51 9.75 2.62
N ASP A 217 -22.48 10.04 3.42
CA ASP A 217 -22.17 11.39 3.85
C ASP A 217 -21.53 12.26 2.74
N THR A 218 -21.31 13.54 3.01
CA THR A 218 -20.71 14.48 2.04
C THR A 218 -19.28 14.13 1.62
N THR A 219 -18.65 13.16 2.28
CA THR A 219 -17.30 12.67 1.99
C THR A 219 -17.28 11.34 1.22
N GLY A 220 -18.45 10.83 0.84
CA GLY A 220 -18.57 9.52 0.21
C GLY A 220 -18.45 8.36 1.21
N ARG A 221 -18.67 8.60 2.51
CA ARG A 221 -18.51 7.57 3.55
C ARG A 221 -19.83 7.21 4.19
N LEU A 222 -19.95 5.95 4.59
CA LEU A 222 -21.03 5.51 5.46
C LEU A 222 -20.63 5.71 6.92
N THR A 223 -21.58 6.12 7.75
CA THR A 223 -21.38 6.19 9.21
C THR A 223 -21.40 4.77 9.78
N PRO A 224 -20.35 4.31 10.49
CA PRO A 224 -20.34 2.99 11.07
C PRO A 224 -21.44 2.87 12.14
N PRO A 225 -22.18 1.75 12.20
CA PRO A 225 -23.06 1.49 13.33
C PRO A 225 -22.24 1.28 14.62
N ALA A 226 -22.88 1.40 15.79
CA ALA A 226 -22.20 1.32 17.09
C ALA A 226 -21.43 0.00 17.34
N GLY A 227 -21.71 -1.06 16.57
CA GLY A 227 -21.01 -2.35 16.62
C GLY A 227 -20.09 -2.65 15.42
N GLY A 228 -19.89 -1.70 14.51
CA GLY A 228 -19.14 -1.90 13.27
C GLY A 228 -19.93 -2.65 12.18
N TRP A 229 -19.34 -2.74 10.98
CA TRP A 229 -19.99 -3.41 9.85
C TRP A 229 -20.16 -4.90 10.06
N HIS A 230 -21.29 -5.44 9.62
CA HIS A 230 -21.48 -6.89 9.61
C HIS A 230 -20.54 -7.58 8.61
N ALA A 231 -20.10 -8.78 8.96
CA ALA A 231 -19.19 -9.58 8.14
C ALA A 231 -19.90 -10.40 7.05
N ASP A 232 -21.23 -10.44 7.06
CA ASP A 232 -22.02 -11.10 6.04
C ASP A 232 -22.34 -10.18 4.85
N ALA A 233 -22.64 -10.80 3.72
CA ALA A 233 -23.08 -10.15 2.50
C ALA A 233 -24.52 -10.61 2.20
N PRO A 234 -25.54 -10.00 2.82
CA PRO A 234 -26.92 -10.49 2.74
C PRO A 234 -27.48 -10.47 1.31
N LEU A 235 -26.97 -9.57 0.46
CA LEU A 235 -27.30 -9.51 -0.96
C LEU A 235 -26.33 -10.29 -1.85
N GLY A 236 -25.38 -11.02 -1.27
CA GLY A 236 -24.33 -11.76 -1.97
C GLY A 236 -23.14 -10.89 -2.38
N HIS A 237 -22.34 -11.41 -3.30
CA HIS A 237 -21.09 -10.78 -3.74
C HIS A 237 -21.11 -10.46 -5.23
N LYS A 238 -20.46 -9.34 -5.60
CA LYS A 238 -20.01 -9.10 -6.96
C LYS A 238 -18.66 -9.77 -7.15
N LEU A 239 -18.63 -10.79 -8.00
CA LEU A 239 -17.44 -11.54 -8.38
C LEU A 239 -16.77 -10.88 -9.58
N VAL A 240 -15.48 -10.56 -9.46
CA VAL A 240 -14.63 -10.12 -10.57
C VAL A 240 -13.34 -10.92 -10.60
N LEU A 241 -12.89 -11.31 -11.80
CA LEU A 241 -11.63 -12.01 -12.04
C LEU A 241 -10.85 -11.26 -13.11
N TYR A 242 -9.60 -10.94 -12.84
CA TYR A 242 -8.70 -10.25 -13.77
C TYR A 242 -7.48 -11.08 -14.10
N ASP A 243 -7.02 -10.98 -15.36
CA ASP A 243 -5.76 -11.55 -15.85
C ASP A 243 -4.68 -10.45 -15.83
N LEU A 244 -3.97 -10.30 -14.71
CA LEU A 244 -3.01 -9.21 -14.50
C LEU A 244 -1.79 -9.28 -15.43
N ALA A 245 -1.54 -10.44 -16.06
CA ALA A 245 -0.49 -10.56 -17.08
C ALA A 245 -0.85 -9.81 -18.38
N ASN A 246 -2.15 -9.63 -18.66
CA ASN A 246 -2.64 -8.98 -19.88
C ASN A 246 -3.51 -7.74 -19.62
N ASP A 247 -3.93 -7.51 -18.37
CA ASP A 247 -4.85 -6.46 -17.95
C ASP A 247 -4.48 -5.96 -16.54
N SER A 248 -3.33 -5.29 -16.42
CA SER A 248 -2.87 -4.67 -15.16
C SER A 248 -3.77 -3.52 -14.70
N GLY A 249 -4.58 -2.97 -15.59
CA GLY A 249 -5.59 -1.96 -15.31
C GLY A 249 -6.93 -2.53 -14.83
N GLU A 250 -7.08 -3.86 -14.72
CA GLU A 250 -8.32 -4.52 -14.24
C GLU A 250 -9.57 -4.02 -14.97
N THR A 251 -9.49 -3.91 -16.28
CA THR A 251 -10.54 -3.33 -17.14
C THR A 251 -11.57 -4.34 -17.62
N THR A 252 -11.23 -5.63 -17.64
CA THR A 252 -12.08 -6.70 -18.19
C THR A 252 -12.33 -7.79 -17.16
N ASN A 253 -13.57 -7.86 -16.67
CA ASN A 253 -13.99 -8.95 -15.80
C ASN A 253 -14.18 -10.27 -16.56
N LEU A 254 -13.36 -11.26 -16.21
CA LEU A 254 -13.30 -12.58 -16.84
C LEU A 254 -14.00 -13.67 -16.03
N ALA A 255 -14.70 -13.33 -14.95
CA ALA A 255 -15.29 -14.32 -14.03
C ALA A 255 -16.25 -15.29 -14.73
N GLY A 256 -17.07 -14.79 -15.68
CA GLY A 256 -18.00 -15.65 -16.42
C GLY A 256 -17.34 -16.63 -17.41
N GLN A 257 -16.04 -16.46 -17.70
CA GLN A 257 -15.32 -17.24 -18.70
C GLN A 257 -14.40 -18.31 -18.08
N HIS A 258 -14.02 -18.16 -16.81
CA HIS A 258 -13.05 -19.04 -16.14
C HIS A 258 -13.57 -19.58 -14.79
N PRO A 259 -14.65 -20.37 -14.78
CA PRO A 259 -15.20 -20.94 -13.54
C PRO A 259 -14.23 -21.89 -12.83
N ASP A 260 -13.34 -22.54 -13.57
CA ASP A 260 -12.28 -23.42 -13.04
C ASP A 260 -11.22 -22.64 -12.25
N ILE A 261 -10.81 -21.46 -12.75
CA ILE A 261 -9.86 -20.57 -12.07
C ILE A 261 -10.48 -20.00 -10.79
N ILE A 262 -11.76 -19.59 -10.84
CA ILE A 262 -12.49 -19.12 -9.66
C ILE A 262 -12.51 -20.22 -8.59
N ALA A 263 -12.92 -21.45 -8.95
CA ALA A 263 -13.01 -22.55 -8.01
C ALA A 263 -11.66 -22.85 -7.33
N ARG A 264 -10.56 -22.79 -8.08
CA ARG A 264 -9.19 -22.95 -7.53
C ARG A 264 -8.86 -21.85 -6.53
N LEU A 265 -9.05 -20.58 -6.92
CA LEU A 265 -8.70 -19.43 -6.07
C LEU A 265 -9.60 -19.32 -4.83
N GLU A 266 -10.88 -19.66 -4.93
CA GLU A 266 -11.79 -19.71 -3.78
C GLU A 266 -11.41 -20.84 -2.81
N ALA A 267 -11.03 -22.02 -3.31
CA ALA A 267 -10.56 -23.11 -2.47
C ALA A 267 -9.27 -22.75 -1.71
N GLU A 268 -8.36 -22.03 -2.38
CA GLU A 268 -7.12 -21.55 -1.75
C GLU A 268 -7.41 -20.47 -0.69
N TYR A 269 -8.21 -19.46 -1.04
CA TYR A 269 -8.61 -18.42 -0.08
C TYR A 269 -9.33 -19.02 1.15
N ALA A 270 -10.16 -20.04 0.96
CA ALA A 270 -10.86 -20.69 2.06
C ALA A 270 -9.89 -21.38 3.04
N GLN A 271 -8.81 -21.98 2.54
CA GLN A 271 -7.77 -22.59 3.38
C GLN A 271 -7.01 -21.54 4.19
N TRP A 272 -6.62 -20.43 3.57
CA TRP A 272 -5.99 -19.30 4.26
C TRP A 272 -6.92 -18.68 5.31
N ASN A 273 -8.16 -18.34 4.92
CA ASN A 273 -9.10 -17.66 5.80
C ASN A 273 -9.54 -18.53 6.99
N ALA A 274 -9.49 -19.86 6.88
CA ALA A 274 -9.78 -20.79 7.99
C ALA A 274 -8.74 -20.73 9.12
N GLN A 275 -7.55 -20.17 8.87
CA GLN A 275 -6.48 -20.01 9.86
C GLN A 275 -6.62 -18.70 10.66
N LEU A 276 -7.47 -17.78 10.19
CA LEU A 276 -7.67 -16.48 10.80
C LEU A 276 -8.84 -16.49 11.79
N PRO A 277 -8.81 -15.64 12.83
CA PRO A 277 -10.00 -15.36 13.61
C PRO A 277 -11.15 -14.94 12.70
N PRO A 278 -12.40 -15.30 13.06
CA PRO A 278 -13.59 -14.79 12.39
C PRO A 278 -13.52 -13.28 12.26
N ALA A 279 -14.02 -12.72 11.15
CA ALA A 279 -14.00 -11.27 10.94
C ALA A 279 -14.73 -10.49 12.07
N SER A 280 -15.70 -11.14 12.74
CA SER A 280 -16.38 -10.61 13.92
C SER A 280 -15.52 -10.48 15.18
N GLU A 281 -14.37 -11.17 15.23
CA GLU A 281 -13.42 -11.15 16.34
C GLU A 281 -12.21 -10.24 16.06
N ALA A 282 -12.24 -9.47 14.96
CA ALA A 282 -11.19 -8.52 14.65
C ALA A 282 -11.02 -7.49 15.78
N ILE A 283 -9.75 -7.22 16.17
CA ILE A 283 -9.38 -6.31 17.26
C ILE A 283 -9.93 -4.89 17.01
N LEU A 284 -10.01 -4.48 15.74
CA LEU A 284 -10.65 -3.26 15.31
C LEU A 284 -11.80 -3.64 14.37
N PRO A 285 -13.06 -3.32 14.70
CA PRO A 285 -14.14 -3.49 13.74
C PRO A 285 -13.86 -2.62 12.52
N GLY A 286 -14.36 -3.01 11.34
CA GLY A 286 -14.35 -2.11 10.18
C GLY A 286 -15.08 -0.82 10.56
N LEU A 287 -14.32 0.27 10.75
CA LEU A 287 -14.87 1.56 11.20
C LEU A 287 -15.24 2.46 10.04
N ARG A 288 -14.88 2.09 8.81
CA ARG A 288 -15.15 2.90 7.62
C ARG A 288 -15.60 2.04 6.46
N SER A 289 -16.43 2.62 5.61
CA SER A 289 -16.77 2.03 4.32
C SER A 289 -17.14 3.11 3.31
N ILE A 290 -17.15 2.72 2.03
CA ILE A 290 -17.63 3.51 0.89
C ILE A 290 -18.56 2.64 0.05
N GLN A 291 -19.53 3.28 -0.59
CA GLN A 291 -20.31 2.68 -1.67
C GLN A 291 -19.75 3.10 -3.03
N THR A 292 -19.75 2.17 -3.98
CA THR A 292 -19.30 2.41 -5.34
C THR A 292 -19.96 1.42 -6.30
N GLU A 293 -19.88 1.69 -7.60
CA GLU A 293 -20.37 0.78 -8.63
C GLU A 293 -19.18 0.01 -9.24
N ILE A 294 -19.30 -1.32 -9.32
CA ILE A 294 -18.34 -2.20 -10.00
C ILE A 294 -19.09 -3.06 -11.02
N ASP A 295 -18.77 -2.91 -12.31
CA ASP A 295 -19.42 -3.58 -13.44
C ASP A 295 -20.96 -3.58 -13.34
N GLY A 296 -21.58 -2.41 -13.15
CA GLY A 296 -23.03 -2.27 -13.05
C GLY A 296 -23.65 -2.80 -11.76
N SER A 297 -22.87 -3.02 -10.71
CA SER A 297 -23.36 -3.50 -9.42
C SER A 297 -22.88 -2.59 -8.29
N ASN A 298 -23.82 -2.10 -7.48
CA ASN A 298 -23.49 -1.34 -6.28
C ASN A 298 -22.87 -2.27 -5.22
N VAL A 299 -21.69 -1.90 -4.74
CA VAL A 299 -20.92 -2.67 -3.75
C VAL A 299 -20.52 -1.79 -2.57
N GLN A 300 -20.39 -2.42 -1.40
CA GLN A 300 -19.86 -1.79 -0.20
C GLN A 300 -18.42 -2.27 0.03
N LEU A 301 -17.48 -1.34 0.12
CA LEU A 301 -16.09 -1.64 0.46
C LEU A 301 -15.84 -1.22 1.90
N ILE A 302 -15.51 -2.20 2.76
CA ILE A 302 -15.14 -1.98 4.16
C ILE A 302 -13.61 -1.82 4.21
N PHE A 303 -13.09 -0.96 5.08
CA PHE A 303 -11.65 -0.74 5.32
C PHE A 303 -11.40 0.01 6.63
#